data_AF-A0A269XEH6-F1
#
_entry.id   AF-A0A269XEH6-F1
#
_cell.length_a   1.000
_cell.length_b   1.000
_cell.length_c   1.000
_cell.angle_alpha   90.00
_cell.angle_beta   90.00
_cell.angle_gamma   90.00
#
_symmetry.space_group_name_H-M   'P 1'
#
loop_
_entity.id
_entity.type
_entity.pdbx_description
1 polymer ?
#
loop_
_entity_poly.entity_id
_entity_poly.type
_entity_poly.pdbx_seq_one_letter_code
_entity_poly.pdbx_strand_id
1 'polypeptide(L)'
;LEEEVIQFKEKMDQYELQLLLDGPHDANNAILELHPGAGGTESQDWASMLLRMYQRYGEQKGFKVETVDYLPGDEAGVKSVTLLIKGHNAYGYL
;
A
#
# COMPACT_ATOMS: atom_id res chain seq x y z
N LEU A 1 -33.71 -1.52 -6.65
CA LEU A 1 -33.43 -2.95 -6.90
C LEU A 1 -32.06 -3.20 -7.50
N GLU A 2 -31.74 -2.84 -8.74
CA GLU A 2 -30.41 -3.14 -9.31
C GLU A 2 -29.25 -2.47 -8.54
N GLU A 3 -29.38 -1.18 -8.22
CA GLU A 3 -28.37 -0.46 -7.42
C GLU A 3 -28.21 -1.02 -6.00
N GLU A 4 -29.31 -1.43 -5.36
CA GLU A 4 -29.27 -2.03 -4.02
C GLU A 4 -28.58 -3.40 -4.02
N VAL A 5 -28.78 -4.19 -5.08
CA VAL A 5 -28.09 -5.49 -5.25
C VAL A 5 -26.59 -5.28 -5.45
N ILE A 6 -26.18 -4.26 -6.22
CA ILE A 6 -24.76 -3.92 -6.41
C ILE A 6 -24.12 -3.51 -5.09
N GLN A 7 -24.74 -2.58 -4.35
CA GLN A 7 -24.22 -2.13 -3.05
C GLN A 7 -24.16 -3.25 -2.02
N PHE A 8 -25.15 -4.15 -2.00
CA PHE A 8 -25.14 -5.29 -1.10
C PHE A 8 -24.00 -6.26 -1.43
N LYS A 9 -23.77 -6.52 -2.72
CA LYS A 9 -22.67 -7.37 -3.16
C LYS A 9 -21.30 -6.78 -2.76
N GLU A 10 -21.09 -5.49 -2.95
CA GLU A 10 -19.83 -4.84 -2.53
C GLU A 10 -19.57 -4.98 -1.03
N LYS A 11 -20.62 -4.85 -0.20
CA LYS A 11 -20.51 -5.06 1.25
C LYS A 11 -20.20 -6.51 1.61
N MET A 12 -20.82 -7.46 0.89
CA MET A 12 -20.55 -8.89 1.08
C MET A 12 -19.10 -9.22 0.75
N ASP A 13 -18.61 -8.75 -0.40
CA ASP A 13 -17.23 -8.96 -0.85
C ASP A 13 -16.22 -8.35 0.15
N GLN A 14 -16.53 -7.16 0.71
CA GLN A 14 -15.72 -6.55 1.77
C GLN A 14 -15.70 -7.38 3.06
N TYR A 15 -16.85 -7.96 3.44
CA TYR A 15 -16.95 -8.79 4.63
C TYR A 15 -16.20 -10.12 4.47
N GLU A 16 -16.31 -10.76 3.31
CA GLU A 16 -15.51 -11.95 2.98
C GLU A 16 -14.02 -11.67 3.05
N LEU A 17 -13.59 -10.54 2.51
CA LEU A 17 -12.19 -10.12 2.59
C LEU A 17 -11.73 -9.95 4.04
N GLN A 18 -12.55 -9.40 4.92
CA GLN A 18 -12.21 -9.30 6.35
C GLN A 18 -12.07 -10.66 7.02
N LEU A 19 -12.85 -11.66 6.61
CA LEU A 19 -12.74 -13.03 7.13
C LEU A 19 -11.46 -13.73 6.66
N LEU A 20 -10.93 -13.37 5.49
CA LEU A 20 -9.67 -13.90 4.97
C LEU A 20 -8.43 -13.33 5.69
N LEU A 21 -8.58 -12.21 6.40
CA LEU A 21 -7.50 -11.55 7.14
C LEU A 21 -7.41 -12.08 8.59
N ASP A 22 -7.25 -13.39 8.72
CA ASP A 22 -7.17 -14.11 10.00
C ASP A 22 -5.73 -14.46 10.42
N GLY A 23 -4.74 -13.97 9.67
CA GLY A 23 -3.34 -14.15 9.97
C GLY A 23 -2.93 -13.49 11.30
N PRO A 24 -1.91 -14.02 11.99
CA PRO A 24 -1.52 -13.55 13.33
C PRO A 24 -1.01 -12.11 13.37
N HIS A 25 -0.71 -11.52 12.21
CA HIS A 25 -0.16 -10.18 12.09
C HIS A 25 -1.01 -9.25 11.22
N ASP A 26 -2.14 -9.72 10.69
CA ASP A 26 -2.90 -8.97 9.71
C ASP A 26 -3.38 -7.63 10.29
N ALA A 27 -3.83 -7.65 11.55
CA ALA A 27 -4.28 -6.48 12.30
C ALA A 27 -3.20 -5.43 12.58
N ASN A 28 -1.92 -5.72 12.32
CA ASN A 28 -0.82 -4.81 12.60
C ASN A 28 -0.69 -3.72 11.52
N ASN A 29 0.04 -2.67 11.89
CA ASN A 29 0.58 -1.71 10.94
C ASN A 29 1.59 -2.41 10.00
N ALA A 30 1.77 -1.87 8.80
CA ALA A 30 2.74 -2.40 7.84
C ALA A 30 3.96 -1.48 7.71
N ILE A 31 5.13 -2.08 7.56
CA ILE A 31 6.33 -1.40 7.06
C ILE A 31 6.50 -1.85 5.60
N LEU A 32 6.47 -0.89 4.69
CA LEU A 32 6.66 -1.12 3.25
C LEU A 32 7.99 -0.50 2.83
N GLU A 33 8.91 -1.33 2.36
CA GLU A 33 10.18 -0.90 1.79
C GLU A 33 10.19 -1.08 0.28
N LEU A 34 10.58 -0.04 -0.45
CA LEU A 34 10.79 -0.11 -1.90
C LEU A 34 12.28 0.06 -2.19
N HIS A 35 12.86 -0.97 -2.79
CA HIS A 35 14.22 -0.99 -3.29
C HIS A 35 14.18 -1.19 -4.81
N PRO A 36 14.60 -0.21 -5.63
CA PRO A 36 14.70 -0.38 -7.06
C PRO A 36 15.70 -1.50 -7.39
N GLY A 37 15.31 -2.39 -8.29
CA GLY A 37 16.16 -3.48 -8.77
C GLY A 37 17.25 -3.01 -9.73
N ALA A 38 17.77 -3.95 -10.52
CA ALA A 38 18.74 -3.62 -11.58
C ALA A 38 18.09 -2.75 -12.68
N GLY A 39 18.84 -1.74 -13.15
CA GLY A 39 18.40 -0.84 -14.23
C GLY A 39 18.71 0.65 -14.00
N GLY A 40 19.36 1.01 -12.89
CA GLY A 40 19.88 2.37 -12.67
C GLY A 40 18.76 3.40 -12.53
N THR A 41 18.89 4.53 -13.24
CA THR A 41 17.98 5.68 -13.15
C THR A 41 16.53 5.33 -13.53
N GLU A 42 16.30 4.45 -14.52
CA GLU A 42 14.94 4.05 -14.94
C GLU A 42 14.23 3.25 -13.84
N SER A 43 14.94 2.33 -13.18
CA SER A 43 14.38 1.57 -12.05
C SER A 43 14.08 2.46 -10.85
N GLN A 44 14.91 3.48 -10.61
CA GLN A 44 14.68 4.47 -9.56
C GLN A 44 13.44 5.32 -9.86
N ASP A 45 13.24 5.73 -11.11
CA ASP A 45 12.04 6.47 -11.52
C ASP A 45 10.77 5.61 -11.37
N TRP A 46 10.84 4.34 -11.77
CA TRP A 46 9.74 3.39 -11.55
C TRP A 46 9.42 3.18 -10.07
N ALA A 47 10.44 3.05 -9.21
CA ALA A 47 10.23 2.96 -7.76
C ALA A 47 9.53 4.20 -7.20
N SER A 48 9.78 5.38 -7.78
CA SER A 48 9.08 6.62 -7.42
C SER A 48 7.61 6.60 -7.84
N MET A 49 7.28 5.94 -8.96
CA MET A 49 5.90 5.73 -9.39
C MET A 49 5.15 4.77 -8.44
N LEU A 50 5.81 3.67 -8.04
CA LEU A 50 5.26 2.73 -7.05
C LEU A 50 5.05 3.40 -5.69
N LEU A 51 5.99 4.22 -5.24
CA LEU A 51 5.83 5.00 -4.01
C LEU A 51 4.54 5.84 -4.04
N ARG A 52 4.31 6.58 -5.14
CA ARG A 52 3.09 7.38 -5.32
C ARG A 52 1.82 6.51 -5.35
N MET A 53 1.90 5.32 -5.95
CA MET A 53 0.80 4.37 -5.99
C MET A 53 0.41 3.92 -4.57
N TYR A 54 1.38 3.48 -3.77
CA TYR A 54 1.12 3.00 -2.41
C TYR A 54 0.66 4.11 -1.45
N GLN A 55 1.19 5.32 -1.59
CA GLN A 55 0.70 6.49 -0.83
C GLN A 55 -0.79 6.73 -1.11
N ARG A 56 -1.17 6.78 -2.39
CA ARG A 56 -2.58 6.98 -2.80
C ARG A 56 -3.47 5.82 -2.38
N TYR A 57 -3.01 4.59 -2.51
CA TYR A 57 -3.76 3.40 -2.08
C TYR A 57 -4.01 3.44 -0.56
N GLY A 58 -2.98 3.74 0.23
CA GLY A 58 -3.09 3.87 1.68
C GLY A 58 -4.09 4.95 2.08
N GLU A 59 -3.98 6.15 1.49
CA GLU A 59 -4.92 7.25 1.72
C GLU A 59 -6.37 6.88 1.34
N GLN A 60 -6.56 6.22 0.19
CA GLN A 60 -7.89 5.78 -0.27
C GLN A 60 -8.51 4.71 0.65
N LYS A 61 -7.68 3.85 1.25
CA LYS A 61 -8.09 2.86 2.26
C LYS A 61 -8.29 3.47 3.66
N GLY A 62 -8.01 4.76 3.85
CA GLY A 62 -8.10 5.44 5.14
C GLY A 62 -6.93 5.15 6.08
N PHE A 63 -5.82 4.62 5.57
CA PHE A 63 -4.59 4.42 6.33
C PHE A 63 -3.81 5.73 6.44
N LYS A 64 -3.07 5.88 7.54
CA LYS A 64 -2.09 6.94 7.70
C LYS A 64 -0.74 6.45 7.17
N VAL A 65 -0.28 7.05 6.08
CA VAL A 65 1.03 6.74 5.47
C VAL A 65 2.07 7.73 5.98
N GLU A 66 3.12 7.23 6.63
CA GLU A 66 4.24 8.03 7.12
C GLU A 66 5.54 7.58 6.45
N THR A 67 6.30 8.49 5.87
CA THR A 67 7.65 8.17 5.36
C THR A 67 8.62 8.13 6.52
N VAL A 68 9.24 6.97 6.76
CA VAL A 68 10.22 6.75 7.85
C VAL A 68 11.63 7.05 7.37
N ASP A 69 11.96 6.58 6.16
CA ASP A 69 13.27 6.80 5.54
C ASP A 69 13.09 7.04 4.04
N TYR A 70 13.94 7.89 3.48
CA TYR A 70 13.88 8.27 2.07
C TYR A 70 15.27 8.62 1.53
N LEU A 71 15.73 7.84 0.56
CA LEU A 71 16.99 8.03 -0.14
C LEU A 71 16.70 8.36 -1.62
N PRO A 72 16.91 9.61 -2.08
CA PRO A 72 16.69 9.98 -3.47
C PRO A 72 17.68 9.28 -4.42
N GLY A 73 17.27 9.14 -5.68
CA GLY A 73 18.16 8.75 -6.77
C GLY A 73 19.20 9.83 -7.08
N ASP A 74 20.30 9.44 -7.72
CA ASP A 74 21.38 10.39 -8.05
C ASP A 74 20.97 11.36 -9.16
N GLU A 75 20.21 10.87 -10.14
CA GLU A 75 19.71 11.65 -11.27
C GLU A 75 18.18 11.82 -11.25
N ALA A 76 17.45 10.74 -10.97
CA ALA A 76 15.99 10.74 -10.89
C ALA A 76 15.47 9.63 -9.97
N GLY A 77 14.22 9.76 -9.53
CA GLY A 77 13.53 8.73 -8.77
C GLY A 77 14.05 8.54 -7.35
N VAL A 78 13.92 7.31 -6.83
CA VAL A 78 14.26 6.96 -5.44
C VAL A 78 15.14 5.71 -5.39
N LYS A 79 16.19 5.74 -4.57
CA LYS A 79 17.11 4.60 -4.33
C LYS A 79 16.63 3.68 -3.21
N SER A 80 15.95 4.21 -2.22
CA SER A 80 15.29 3.43 -1.18
C SER A 80 14.25 4.29 -0.48
N VAL A 81 13.11 3.72 -0.12
CA VAL A 81 12.11 4.40 0.70
C VAL A 81 11.45 3.41 1.63
N THR A 82 11.27 3.82 2.89
CA THR A 82 10.55 3.07 3.91
C THR A 82 9.31 3.84 4.31
N LEU A 83 8.14 3.22 4.16
CA LEU A 83 6.86 3.74 4.61
C LEU A 83 6.36 2.94 5.81
N LEU A 84 5.80 3.66 6.79
CA LEU A 84 5.02 3.09 7.88
C LEU A 84 3.54 3.39 7.59
N ILE A 85 2.79 2.34 7.31
CA ILE A 85 1.37 2.41 6.98
C ILE A 85 0.58 1.99 8.23
N LYS A 86 -0.08 2.97 8.87
CA LYS A 86 -0.83 2.78 10.11
C LYS A 86 -2.32 2.67 9.81
N GLY A 87 -2.93 1.60 10.29
CA GLY A 87 -4.36 1.34 10.09
C GLY A 87 -4.74 -0.06 10.52
N HIS A 88 -6.03 -0.28 10.77
CA HIS A 88 -6.52 -1.62 11.05
C HIS A 88 -6.34 -2.50 9.80
N ASN A 89 -5.81 -3.70 10.01
CA ASN A 89 -5.52 -4.67 8.96
C ASN A 89 -4.52 -4.21 7.89
N ALA A 90 -3.72 -3.17 8.16
CA ALA A 90 -2.82 -2.60 7.16
C ALA A 90 -1.83 -3.64 6.60
N TYR A 91 -1.27 -4.50 7.46
CA TYR A 91 -0.41 -5.60 7.03
C TYR A 91 -1.15 -6.65 6.21
N GLY A 92 -2.37 -7.03 6.61
CA GLY A 92 -3.16 -8.00 5.86
C GLY A 92 -3.57 -7.53 4.45
N TYR A 93 -3.69 -6.22 4.23
CA TYR A 93 -4.09 -5.64 2.94
C TYR A 93 -2.94 -5.35 1.96
N LEU A 94 -1.68 -5.41 2.40
CA LEU A 94 -0.50 -5.04 1.63
C LEU A 94 0.33 -6.27 1.26
#